data_AF-A0A4Q4CGD6-F1
#
_entry.id   AF-A0A4Q4CGD6-F1
#
_cell.length_a   1.000
_cell.length_b   1.000
_cell.length_c   1.000
_cell.angle_alpha   90.00
_cell.angle_beta   90.00
_cell.angle_gamma   90.00
#
_symmetry.space_group_name_H-M   'P 1'
#
loop_
_entity.id
_entity.type
_entity.pdbx_description
1 polymer ?
#
loop_
_entity_poly.entity_id
_entity_poly.type
_entity_poly.pdbx_seq_one_letter_code
_entity_poly.pdbx_strand_id
1 'polypeptide(L)'
;MASNSQRRAVDAHRKRLAERGLGRFEVRGLELDKELVRSIARRLAANDAEANAMRFDLARRVGGSEPQRVGGVLAALRRSPLVGADFDLAREQTPGRDAEL
;
A
#
# COMPACT_ATOMS: atom_id res chain seq x y z
N MET A 1 2.94 -26.01 30.53
CA MET A 1 4.24 -25.64 29.94
C MET A 1 4.48 -26.50 28.71
N ALA A 2 4.73 -25.90 27.54
CA ALA A 2 4.97 -26.69 26.32
C ALA A 2 6.33 -27.40 26.40
N SER A 3 6.35 -28.68 26.03
CA SER A 3 7.57 -29.49 26.02
C SER A 3 8.61 -28.94 25.04
N ASN A 4 9.88 -29.28 25.22
CA ASN A 4 10.93 -28.85 24.30
C ASN A 4 10.69 -29.35 22.86
N SER A 5 10.07 -30.51 22.69
CA SER A 5 9.67 -31.03 21.37
C SER A 5 8.55 -30.21 20.74
N GLN A 6 7.55 -29.78 21.52
CA GLN A 6 6.47 -28.91 21.04
C GLN A 6 6.98 -27.54 20.59
N ARG A 7 7.89 -26.93 21.36
CA ARG A 7 8.51 -25.64 20.99
C ARG A 7 9.25 -25.75 19.65
N ARG A 8 10.09 -26.78 19.48
CA ARG A 8 10.81 -27.03 18.22
C ARG A 8 9.86 -27.24 17.04
N ALA A 9 8.76 -27.98 17.24
CA ALA A 9 7.77 -28.19 16.18
C ALA A 9 7.08 -26.88 15.75
N VAL A 10 6.75 -26.02 16.71
CA VAL A 10 6.17 -24.69 16.45
C VAL A 10 7.16 -23.79 15.71
N ASP A 11 8.42 -23.74 16.13
CA ASP A 11 9.43 -22.90 15.48
C ASP A 11 9.75 -23.37 14.06
N ALA A 12 9.87 -24.68 13.84
CA ALA A 12 10.03 -25.25 12.51
C ALA A 12 8.82 -24.96 11.59
N HIS A 13 7.60 -25.02 12.13
CA HIS A 13 6.40 -24.63 11.39
C HIS A 13 6.42 -23.14 11.02
N ARG A 14 6.78 -22.25 11.95
CA ARG A 14 6.91 -20.81 11.68
C ARG A 14 7.97 -20.52 10.63
N LYS A 15 9.12 -21.19 10.69
CA LYS A 15 10.18 -21.03 9.69
C LYS A 15 9.67 -21.36 8.29
N ARG A 16 8.95 -22.47 8.13
CA ARG A 16 8.33 -22.87 6.84
C ARG A 16 7.28 -21.87 6.34
N LEU A 17 6.53 -21.24 7.25
CA LEU A 17 5.59 -20.19 6.88
C LEU A 17 6.31 -18.91 6.41
N ALA A 18 7.38 -18.52 7.10
CA ALA A 18 8.19 -17.37 6.73
C ALA A 18 8.90 -17.56 5.39
N GLU A 19 9.41 -18.77 5.10
CA GLU A 19 9.97 -19.15 3.79
C GLU A 19 8.95 -19.01 2.66
N ARG A 20 7.65 -19.10 2.97
CA ARG A 20 6.53 -18.86 2.03
C ARG A 20 6.06 -17.40 2.00
N GLY A 21 6.78 -16.49 2.66
CA GLY A 21 6.43 -15.07 2.75
C GLY A 21 5.28 -14.75 3.72
N LEU A 22 4.87 -15.70 4.57
CA LEU A 22 3.77 -15.51 5.52
C LEU A 22 4.30 -15.02 6.87
N GLY A 23 3.83 -13.84 7.29
CA GLY A 23 4.12 -13.24 8.59
C GLY A 23 3.00 -13.44 9.61
N ARG A 24 3.35 -13.32 10.90
CA ARG A 24 2.35 -13.24 11.99
C ARG A 24 2.09 -11.78 12.31
N PHE A 25 0.81 -11.43 12.38
CA PHE A 25 0.35 -10.10 12.79
C PHE A 25 -0.64 -10.24 13.94
N GLU A 26 -0.60 -9.30 14.88
CA GLU A 26 -1.59 -9.17 15.94
C GLU A 26 -2.59 -8.08 15.55
N VAL A 27 -3.89 -8.37 15.67
CA VAL A 27 -4.96 -7.45 15.28
C VAL A 27 -5.92 -7.31 16.45
N ARG A 28 -6.33 -6.08 16.74
CA ARG A 28 -7.44 -5.77 17.66
C ARG A 28 -8.71 -5.54 16.85
N GLY A 29 -9.82 -6.17 17.25
CA GLY A 29 -11.11 -6.05 16.56
C GLY A 29 -12.23 -6.63 17.41
N LEU A 30 -13.47 -6.54 16.91
CA LEU A 30 -14.62 -7.14 17.58
C LEU A 30 -14.55 -8.67 17.45
N GLU A 31 -14.99 -9.41 18.47
CA GLU A 31 -14.94 -10.89 18.45
C GLU A 31 -15.77 -11.47 17.28
N LEU A 32 -16.87 -10.79 16.91
CA LEU A 32 -17.71 -11.15 15.77
C LEU A 32 -17.00 -11.10 14.42
N ASP A 33 -15.97 -10.28 14.28
CA ASP A 33 -15.21 -10.11 13.02
C ASP A 33 -14.07 -11.11 12.88
N LYS A 34 -13.74 -11.86 13.94
CA LYS A 34 -12.56 -12.74 13.99
C LYS A 34 -12.50 -13.76 12.86
N GLU A 35 -13.64 -14.41 12.57
CA GLU A 35 -13.71 -15.39 11.49
C GLU A 35 -13.60 -14.76 10.11
N LEU A 36 -14.17 -13.57 9.94
CA LEU A 36 -14.07 -12.79 8.70
C LEU A 36 -12.63 -12.34 8.44
N VAL A 37 -11.95 -11.76 9.44
CA VAL A 37 -10.55 -11.34 9.31
C VAL A 37 -9.65 -12.54 8.99
N ARG A 38 -9.91 -13.70 9.61
CA ARG A 38 -9.18 -14.94 9.35
C ARG A 38 -9.40 -15.46 7.93
N SER A 39 -10.63 -15.40 7.41
CA SER A 39 -10.94 -15.85 6.05
C SER A 39 -10.31 -14.94 5.00
N ILE A 40 -10.34 -13.62 5.22
CA ILE A 40 -9.64 -12.63 4.36
C ILE A 40 -8.13 -12.93 4.34
N ALA A 41 -7.49 -13.05 5.51
CA ALA A 41 -6.06 -13.33 5.58
C ALA A 41 -5.68 -14.64 4.85
N ARG A 42 -6.49 -15.70 5.00
CA ARG A 42 -6.30 -16.97 4.28
C ARG A 42 -6.45 -16.80 2.77
N ARG A 43 -7.46 -16.07 2.31
CA ARG A 43 -7.66 -15.82 0.87
C ARG A 43 -6.49 -15.02 0.29
N LEU A 44 -6.01 -14.00 1.00
CA LEU A 44 -4.89 -13.18 0.56
C LEU A 44 -3.54 -13.93 0.56
N ALA A 45 -3.40 -14.93 1.41
CA ALA A 45 -2.21 -15.79 1.49
C ALA A 45 -2.04 -16.71 0.26
N ALA A 46 -3.08 -16.93 -0.53
CA ALA A 46 -2.98 -17.69 -1.79
C ALA A 46 -2.11 -16.99 -2.84
N ASN A 47 -1.98 -15.66 -2.73
CA ASN A 47 -1.12 -14.83 -3.58
C ASN A 47 -1.28 -15.05 -5.10
N ASP A 48 -2.50 -15.33 -5.53
CA ASP A 48 -2.93 -15.51 -6.91
C ASP A 48 -3.56 -14.22 -7.47
N ALA A 49 -4.01 -14.27 -8.73
CA ALA A 49 -4.62 -13.12 -9.39
C ALA A 49 -5.87 -12.60 -8.66
N GLU A 50 -6.70 -13.49 -8.13
CA GLU A 50 -7.90 -13.12 -7.39
C GLU A 50 -7.56 -12.57 -5.99
N ALA A 51 -6.51 -13.07 -5.31
CA ALA A 51 -5.99 -12.41 -4.11
C ALA A 51 -5.52 -10.98 -4.40
N ASN A 52 -4.84 -10.74 -5.53
CA ASN A 52 -4.40 -9.40 -5.94
C ASN A 52 -5.61 -8.47 -6.16
N ALA A 53 -6.63 -8.93 -6.89
CA ALA A 53 -7.87 -8.17 -7.11
C ALA A 53 -8.57 -7.85 -5.79
N MET A 54 -8.65 -8.82 -4.88
CA MET A 54 -9.23 -8.63 -3.56
C MET A 54 -8.45 -7.61 -2.72
N ARG A 55 -7.11 -7.59 -2.76
CA ARG A 55 -6.32 -6.55 -2.06
C ARG A 55 -6.65 -5.15 -2.60
N PHE A 56 -6.77 -5.01 -3.91
CA PHE A 56 -7.12 -3.73 -4.53
C PHE A 56 -8.50 -3.24 -4.09
N ASP A 57 -9.50 -4.13 -4.13
CA ASP A 57 -10.87 -3.81 -3.71
C ASP A 57 -10.97 -3.50 -2.22
N LEU A 58 -10.30 -4.28 -1.37
CA LEU A 58 -10.30 -4.06 0.08
C LEU A 58 -9.59 -2.76 0.44
N ALA A 59 -8.43 -2.48 -0.17
CA ALA A 59 -7.71 -1.22 0.04
C ALA A 59 -8.57 -0.01 -0.35
N ARG A 60 -9.30 -0.10 -1.48
CA ARG A 60 -10.22 0.96 -1.92
C ARG A 60 -11.37 1.19 -0.94
N ARG A 61 -11.94 0.12 -0.39
CA ARG A 61 -13.11 0.17 0.51
C ARG A 61 -12.76 0.56 1.96
N VAL A 62 -11.63 0.09 2.48
CA VAL A 62 -11.22 0.29 3.88
C VAL A 62 -10.32 1.51 4.04
N GLY A 63 -9.43 1.75 3.07
CA GLY A 63 -8.38 2.77 3.16
C GLY A 63 -8.85 4.20 2.94
N GLY A 64 -10.10 4.42 2.47
CA GLY A 64 -10.61 5.74 2.13
C GLY A 64 -9.68 6.44 1.13
N SER A 65 -9.85 6.14 -0.15
CA SER A 65 -8.99 6.51 -1.30
C SER A 65 -7.89 5.47 -1.59
N GLU A 66 -7.67 5.22 -2.89
CA GLU A 66 -6.55 4.41 -3.37
C GLU A 66 -5.23 4.82 -2.69
N PRO A 67 -4.27 3.90 -2.46
CA PRO A 67 -2.92 4.32 -2.15
C PRO A 67 -2.52 5.34 -3.21
N GLN A 68 -2.16 6.56 -2.79
CA GLN A 68 -1.84 7.65 -3.71
C GLN A 68 -0.89 7.07 -4.75
N ARG A 69 -1.36 6.90 -6.00
CA ARG A 69 -0.52 6.32 -7.05
C ARG A 69 0.68 7.26 -7.16
N VAL A 70 1.81 6.83 -6.63
CA VAL A 70 3.06 7.57 -6.73
C VAL A 70 3.31 7.71 -8.22
N GLY A 71 3.35 8.95 -8.71
CA GLY A 71 3.40 9.23 -10.15
C GLY A 71 2.13 9.82 -10.75
N GLY A 72 1.08 10.15 -9.98
CA GLY A 72 -0.08 10.90 -10.49
C GLY A 72 0.31 12.23 -11.15
N VAL A 73 1.25 12.96 -10.55
CA VAL A 73 1.80 14.21 -11.11
C VAL A 73 2.57 13.93 -12.41
N LEU A 74 3.46 12.93 -12.42
CA LEU A 74 4.22 12.57 -13.63
C LEU A 74 3.28 12.11 -14.78
N ALA A 75 2.26 11.32 -14.46
CA ALA A 75 1.26 10.89 -15.42
C ALA A 75 0.39 12.05 -15.94
N ALA A 76 0.08 13.03 -15.09
CA ALA A 76 -0.61 14.26 -15.49
C ALA A 76 0.26 15.12 -16.41
N LEU A 77 1.54 15.33 -16.05
CA LEU A 77 2.49 16.08 -16.85
C LEU A 77 2.71 15.43 -18.23
N ARG A 78 2.84 14.11 -18.32
CA ARG A 78 2.98 13.37 -19.60
C ARG A 78 1.74 13.42 -20.51
N ARG A 79 0.58 13.79 -19.97
CA ARG A 79 -0.65 14.01 -20.75
C ARG A 79 -0.88 15.48 -21.08
N SER A 80 -0.01 16.38 -20.63
CA SER A 80 -0.13 17.80 -20.96
C SER A 80 0.05 17.99 -22.47
N PRO A 81 -0.82 18.77 -23.14
CA PRO A 81 -0.62 19.13 -24.54
C PRO A 81 0.64 19.96 -24.77
N LEU A 82 1.27 20.44 -23.69
CA LEU A 82 2.50 21.23 -23.71
C LEU A 82 3.77 20.37 -23.53
N VAL A 83 3.65 19.04 -23.51
CA VAL A 83 4.83 18.17 -23.52
C VAL A 83 5.62 18.40 -24.81
N GLY A 84 6.89 18.78 -24.66
CA GLY A 84 7.77 19.08 -25.80
C GLY A 84 7.53 20.46 -26.42
N ALA A 85 6.72 21.32 -25.81
CA ALA A 85 6.65 22.73 -26.18
C ALA A 85 7.92 23.44 -25.70
N ASP A 86 8.48 24.29 -26.56
CA ASP A 86 9.57 25.19 -26.16
C ASP A 86 9.01 26.28 -25.26
N PHE A 87 9.48 26.29 -24.01
CA PHE A 87 9.17 27.33 -23.04
C PHE A 87 10.40 28.18 -22.82
N ASP A 88 10.23 29.50 -22.89
CA ASP A 88 11.20 30.40 -22.31
C ASP A 88 11.06 30.34 -20.78
N LEU A 89 12.03 29.70 -20.14
CA LEU A 89 12.10 29.58 -18.68
C LEU A 89 12.80 30.78 -18.05
N ALA A 90 13.23 31.78 -18.85
CA ALA A 90 13.78 33.00 -18.32
C ALA A 90 12.71 33.70 -17.47
N ARG A 91 13.03 33.85 -16.19
CA ARG A 91 12.20 34.64 -15.27
C ARG A 91 12.33 36.10 -15.67
N GLU A 92 11.22 36.69 -16.09
CA GLU A 92 11.15 38.13 -16.34
C GLU A 92 11.51 38.89 -15.05
N GLN A 93 12.52 39.77 -15.15
CA GLN A 93 12.88 40.68 -14.08
C GLN A 93 12.24 42.03 -14.35
N THR A 94 11.06 42.23 -13.78
CA THR A 94 10.41 43.54 -13.78
C THR A 94 10.80 44.29 -12.50
N PRO A 95 11.06 45.60 -12.56
CA PRO A 95 11.15 46.42 -11.37
C PRO A 95 9.82 46.30 -10.64
N GLY A 96 9.86 45.80 -9.41
CA GLY A 96 8.68 45.61 -8.59
C GLY A 96 7.88 46.91 -8.46
N ARG A 97 6.58 46.80 -8.19
CA ARG A 97 5.74 47.96 -7.91
C ARG A 97 6.18 48.60 -6.59
N ASP A 98 6.22 49.94 -6.55
CA ASP A 98 6.40 50.67 -5.31
C ASP A 98 5.28 50.31 -4.31
N ALA A 99 5.69 49.78 -3.16
CA ALA A 99 4.80 49.51 -2.06
C ALA A 99 4.55 50.81 -1.31
N GLU A 100 3.49 51.53 -1.67
CA GLU A 100 2.93 52.55 -0.77
C GLU A 100 2.29 51.82 0.42
N LEU A 101 2.88 52.02 1.61
CA LEU A 101 2.36 51.58 2.91
C LEU A 101 1.41 52.64 3.48
#